data_AF-E9PPW2-F1
#
_entry.id   AF-E9PPW2-F1
#
_cell.length_a   1.000
_cell.length_b   1.000
_cell.length_c   1.000
_cell.angle_alpha   90.00
_cell.angle_beta   90.00
_cell.angle_gamma   90.00
#
_symmetry.space_group_name_H-M   'P 1'
#
loop_
_entity.id
_entity.type
_entity.pdbx_description
1 polymer ?
#
loop_
_entity_poly.entity_id
_entity_poly.type
_entity_poly.pdbx_seq_one_letter_code
_entity_poly.pdbx_strand_id
1 'polypeptide(L)'
;MGSWALLWPPLLFTGLLVRPPGTMAQAQYCSVNKDIFEVEENTNVTEPLVDIHVPEGQEVTLGALSTPFAFRIQGNQLFLNVTPDYEEKSLLEAQLLCQSGGTLTKEIRVEEDTKVNSTVIPETQLQAEDRDKDDILFYTLQEMTAGASDYFSLVSVNRPALRLD
;
A
#
# COMPACT_ATOMS: atom_id res chain seq x y z
N MET A 1 31.19 32.19 57.34
CA MET A 1 31.19 30.77 56.92
C MET A 1 29.91 30.13 57.41
N GLY A 2 29.03 29.72 56.47
CA GLY A 2 27.85 28.85 56.68
C GLY A 2 26.71 29.44 57.52
N SER A 3 25.42 29.16 57.33
CA SER A 3 24.69 28.34 56.38
C SER A 3 23.22 28.79 56.51
N TRP A 4 22.58 29.22 55.42
CA TRP A 4 21.17 29.60 55.44
C TRP A 4 20.35 28.34 55.10
N ALA A 5 19.64 27.80 56.07
CA ALA A 5 18.73 26.68 55.86
C ALA A 5 17.37 27.23 55.38
N LEU A 6 17.13 27.20 54.07
CA LEU A 6 15.81 27.43 53.50
C LEU A 6 15.10 26.07 53.38
N LEU A 7 14.03 25.92 54.17
CA LEU A 7 13.03 24.85 54.08
C LEU A 7 12.25 24.99 52.76
N TRP A 8 12.34 24.00 51.88
CA TRP A 8 11.45 23.84 50.73
C TRP A 8 10.33 22.84 51.09
N PRO A 9 9.03 23.13 50.82
CA PRO A 9 7.92 22.19 51.02
C PRO A 9 7.73 21.26 49.81
N PRO A 10 7.47 19.95 49.98
CA PRO A 10 7.43 19.01 48.87
C PRO A 10 6.23 19.29 47.96
N LEU A 11 6.50 19.52 46.68
CA LEU A 11 5.47 19.61 45.63
C LEU A 11 4.93 18.21 45.35
N LEU A 12 3.68 17.95 45.74
CA LEU A 12 2.90 16.82 45.27
C LEU A 12 2.58 17.04 43.79
N PHE A 13 3.37 16.45 42.89
CA PHE A 13 3.00 16.28 41.48
C PHE A 13 1.91 15.20 41.40
N THR A 14 0.65 15.61 41.41
CA THR A 14 -0.46 14.77 40.95
C THR A 14 -0.27 14.50 39.46
N GLY A 15 0.19 13.30 39.12
CA GLY A 15 0.30 12.83 37.74
C GLY A 15 -1.08 12.71 37.09
N LEU A 16 -1.44 13.67 36.25
CA LEU A 16 -2.48 13.49 35.24
C LEU A 16 -1.93 12.52 34.19
N LEU A 17 -2.35 11.25 34.26
CA LEU A 17 -2.24 10.31 33.15
C LEU A 17 -3.11 10.84 32.00
N VAL A 18 -2.52 11.65 31.13
CA VAL A 18 -3.08 11.95 29.81
C VAL A 18 -3.05 10.64 29.03
N ARG A 19 -4.21 9.99 28.96
CA ARG A 19 -4.44 8.87 28.03
C ARG A 19 -4.31 9.44 26.61
N PRO A 20 -3.32 9.04 25.80
CA PRO A 20 -3.28 9.47 24.42
C PRO A 20 -4.55 8.94 23.73
N PRO A 21 -5.21 9.74 22.87
CA PRO A 21 -6.30 9.25 22.05
C PRO A 21 -5.77 8.06 21.24
N GLY A 22 -6.46 6.92 21.35
CA GLY A 22 -6.14 5.76 20.54
C GLY A 22 -6.25 6.16 19.08
N THR A 23 -5.13 6.16 18.38
CA THR A 23 -5.10 6.18 16.92
C THR A 23 -5.83 4.94 16.46
N MET A 24 -7.01 5.11 15.88
CA MET A 24 -7.63 4.03 15.11
C MET A 24 -6.68 3.78 13.94
N ALA A 25 -6.14 2.56 13.86
CA ALA A 25 -5.35 2.15 12.71
C ALA A 25 -6.25 2.24 11.47
N GLN A 26 -6.07 3.27 10.65
CA GLN A 26 -6.69 3.34 9.34
C GLN A 26 -6.13 2.20 8.49
N ALA A 27 -7.00 1.51 7.76
CA ALA A 27 -6.59 0.51 6.78
C ALA A 27 -5.59 1.16 5.81
N GLN A 28 -4.36 0.65 5.79
CA GLN A 28 -3.26 1.19 4.98
C GLN A 28 -3.30 0.72 3.51
N TYR A 29 -4.36 0.00 3.14
CA TYR A 29 -4.53 -0.57 1.80
C TYR A 29 -5.76 0.03 1.13
N CYS A 30 -5.69 0.10 -0.19
CA CYS A 30 -6.87 0.34 -0.99
C CYS A 30 -7.87 -0.79 -0.84
N SER A 31 -9.14 -0.43 -0.77
CA SER A 31 -10.22 -1.41 -0.67
C SER A 31 -11.47 -0.92 -1.37
N VAL A 32 -12.25 -1.87 -1.87
CA VAL A 32 -13.64 -1.68 -2.30
C VAL A 32 -14.53 -2.56 -1.46
N ASN A 33 -15.78 -2.13 -1.23
CA ASN A 33 -16.76 -2.94 -0.50
C ASN A 33 -17.44 -4.01 -1.38
N LYS A 34 -17.35 -3.87 -2.71
CA LYS A 34 -17.89 -4.79 -3.70
C LYS A 34 -17.02 -4.75 -4.96
N ASP A 35 -16.66 -5.93 -5.48
CA ASP A 35 -15.77 -6.11 -6.63
C ASP A 35 -16.43 -6.84 -7.82
N ILE A 36 -17.57 -7.51 -7.60
CA ILE A 36 -18.34 -8.20 -8.65
C ILE A 36 -19.67 -7.46 -8.88
N PHE A 37 -19.95 -7.12 -10.14
CA PHE A 37 -21.16 -6.42 -10.57
C PHE A 37 -21.84 -7.18 -11.70
N GLU A 38 -23.17 -7.26 -11.65
CA GLU A 38 -24.00 -7.75 -12.75
C GLU A 38 -24.69 -6.53 -13.35
N VAL A 39 -24.52 -6.33 -14.65
CA VAL A 39 -25.11 -5.23 -15.41
C VAL A 39 -25.80 -5.83 -16.62
N GLU A 40 -27.09 -5.56 -16.79
CA GLU A 40 -27.82 -5.96 -17.99
C GLU A 40 -27.25 -5.23 -19.20
N GLU A 41 -27.10 -5.94 -20.32
CA GLU A 41 -26.70 -5.35 -21.60
C GLU A 41 -27.63 -4.20 -22.02
N ASN A 42 -27.15 -3.32 -22.89
CA ASN A 42 -27.85 -2.13 -23.37
C ASN A 42 -28.23 -1.13 -22.26
N THR A 43 -27.75 -1.34 -21.02
CA THR A 43 -27.99 -0.45 -19.88
C THR A 43 -26.91 0.62 -19.79
N ASN A 44 -27.33 1.89 -19.73
CA ASN A 44 -26.44 3.01 -19.49
C ASN A 44 -26.34 3.31 -17.99
N VAL A 45 -25.24 2.83 -17.37
CA VAL A 45 -24.94 3.09 -15.96
C VAL A 45 -24.17 4.41 -15.84
N THR A 46 -24.82 5.44 -15.33
CA THR A 46 -24.24 6.78 -15.16
C THR A 46 -23.72 7.04 -13.75
N GLU A 47 -24.25 6.33 -12.76
CA GLU A 47 -23.81 6.36 -11.37
C GLU A 47 -22.50 5.58 -11.17
N PRO A 48 -21.71 5.88 -10.12
CA PRO A 48 -20.52 5.11 -9.82
C PRO A 48 -20.89 3.65 -9.48
N LEU A 49 -20.08 2.71 -9.95
CA LEU A 49 -20.21 1.30 -9.57
C LEU A 49 -19.83 1.10 -8.11
N VAL A 50 -18.74 1.74 -7.68
CA VAL A 50 -18.21 1.61 -6.32
C VAL A 50 -17.30 2.77 -5.92
N ASP A 51 -17.33 3.08 -4.63
CA ASP A 51 -16.37 3.97 -3.98
C ASP A 51 -15.10 3.19 -3.62
N ILE A 52 -13.95 3.73 -4.01
CA ILE A 52 -12.64 3.16 -3.71
C ILE A 52 -12.12 3.88 -2.47
N HIS A 53 -11.98 3.15 -1.36
CA HIS A 53 -11.30 3.67 -0.19
C HIS A 53 -9.80 3.69 -0.48
N VAL A 54 -9.23 4.88 -0.61
CA VAL A 54 -7.80 5.10 -0.86
C VAL A 54 -7.19 5.77 0.37
N PRO A 55 -6.18 5.17 1.01
CA PRO A 55 -5.47 5.76 2.14
C PRO A 55 -4.80 7.09 1.80
N GLU A 56 -4.53 7.91 2.81
CA GLU A 56 -3.84 9.20 2.61
C GLU A 56 -2.43 8.99 2.00
N GLY A 57 -2.08 9.82 1.02
CA GLY A 57 -0.81 9.75 0.30
C GLY A 57 -0.76 8.72 -0.85
N GLN A 58 -1.84 7.96 -1.07
CA GLN A 58 -1.99 7.07 -2.22
C GLN A 58 -2.93 7.67 -3.28
N GLU A 59 -2.74 7.23 -4.51
CA GLU A 59 -3.62 7.50 -5.65
C GLU A 59 -4.03 6.18 -6.30
N VAL A 60 -5.22 6.14 -6.91
CA VAL A 60 -5.70 4.98 -7.63
C VAL A 60 -5.86 5.28 -9.12
N THR A 61 -5.35 4.37 -9.96
CA THR A 61 -5.39 4.45 -11.42
C THR A 61 -5.85 3.14 -12.04
N LEU A 62 -6.27 3.16 -13.31
CA LEU A 62 -6.59 1.94 -14.05
C LEU A 62 -5.30 1.32 -14.61
N GLY A 63 -5.13 0.02 -14.36
CA GLY A 63 -4.02 -0.76 -14.88
C GLY A 63 -4.22 -1.21 -16.33
N ALA A 64 -3.12 -1.60 -16.96
CA ALA A 64 -3.10 -2.01 -18.37
C ALA A 64 -3.84 -3.32 -18.65
N LEU A 65 -4.16 -4.13 -17.62
CA LEU A 65 -4.98 -5.32 -17.76
C LEU A 65 -6.48 -5.02 -17.78
N SER A 66 -6.88 -3.77 -17.51
CA SER A 66 -8.28 -3.37 -17.59
C SER A 66 -8.82 -3.49 -19.01
N THR A 67 -10.11 -3.78 -19.13
CA THR A 67 -10.79 -3.80 -20.43
C THR A 67 -10.69 -2.42 -21.10
N PRO A 68 -10.14 -2.34 -22.32
CA PRO A 68 -9.90 -1.05 -22.97
C PRO A 68 -11.16 -0.19 -23.09
N PHE A 69 -11.04 1.09 -22.75
CA PHE A 69 -12.09 2.11 -22.86
C PHE A 69 -13.37 1.87 -22.03
N ALA A 70 -13.48 0.77 -21.29
CA ALA A 70 -14.70 0.37 -20.58
C ALA A 70 -14.90 1.08 -19.24
N PHE A 71 -13.82 1.52 -18.59
CA PHE A 71 -13.86 2.08 -17.24
C PHE A 71 -13.17 3.44 -17.16
N ARG A 72 -13.57 4.24 -16.18
CA ARG A 72 -12.83 5.42 -15.74
C ARG A 72 -12.89 5.55 -14.22
N ILE A 73 -11.89 6.21 -13.64
CA ILE A 73 -11.88 6.57 -12.23
C ILE A 73 -11.98 8.08 -12.12
N GLN A 74 -12.89 8.56 -11.28
CA GLN A 74 -13.04 9.97 -10.99
C GLN A 74 -13.35 10.17 -9.50
N GLY A 75 -12.52 10.96 -8.82
CA GLY A 75 -12.72 11.24 -7.38
C GLY A 75 -12.70 10.00 -6.49
N ASN A 76 -11.82 9.02 -6.80
CA ASN A 76 -11.78 7.70 -6.15
C ASN A 76 -13.07 6.89 -6.28
N GLN A 77 -13.87 7.13 -7.31
CA GLN A 77 -15.03 6.31 -7.65
C GLN A 77 -14.82 5.64 -9.01
N LEU A 78 -15.20 4.38 -9.13
CA LEU A 78 -15.13 3.63 -10.38
C LEU A 78 -16.43 3.80 -11.17
N PHE A 79 -16.32 4.14 -12.45
CA PHE A 79 -17.44 4.29 -13.37
C PHE A 79 -17.30 3.36 -14.56
N LEU A 80 -18.45 2.87 -15.03
CA LEU A 80 -18.57 2.30 -16.37
C LEU A 80 -18.62 3.45 -17.39
N ASN A 81 -17.89 3.30 -18.49
CA ASN A 81 -17.76 4.32 -19.54
C ASN A 81 -18.35 3.88 -20.88
N VAL A 82 -18.93 2.69 -20.93
CA VAL A 82 -19.55 2.07 -22.10
C VAL A 82 -20.88 1.45 -21.70
N THR A 83 -21.77 1.28 -22.67
CA THR A 83 -22.96 0.44 -22.52
C THR A 83 -22.57 -1.00 -22.86
N PRO A 84 -22.72 -1.98 -21.94
CA PRO A 84 -22.39 -3.37 -22.23
C PRO A 84 -23.24 -3.94 -23.37
N ASP A 85 -22.64 -4.81 -24.17
CA ASP A 85 -23.27 -5.56 -25.25
C ASP A 85 -22.82 -7.02 -25.08
N TYR A 86 -23.74 -7.92 -24.73
CA TYR A 86 -23.40 -9.28 -24.31
C TYR A 86 -22.84 -10.11 -25.48
N GLU A 87 -23.34 -9.86 -26.69
CA GLU A 87 -22.88 -10.46 -27.93
C GLU A 87 -21.45 -10.04 -28.29
N GLU A 88 -21.03 -8.84 -27.89
CA GLU A 88 -19.65 -8.37 -28.06
C GLU A 88 -18.74 -8.89 -26.94
N LYS A 89 -19.12 -8.65 -25.68
CA LYS A 89 -18.31 -9.01 -24.53
C LYS A 89 -19.12 -9.16 -23.25
N SER A 90 -19.13 -10.38 -22.72
CA SER A 90 -19.87 -10.74 -21.50
C SER A 90 -19.13 -10.46 -20.19
N LEU A 91 -17.82 -10.17 -20.22
CA LEU A 91 -17.02 -9.89 -19.03
C LEU A 91 -16.11 -8.68 -19.24
N LEU A 92 -16.26 -7.69 -18.37
CA LEU A 92 -15.44 -6.49 -18.32
C LEU A 92 -14.66 -6.49 -17.00
N GLU A 93 -13.35 -6.34 -17.08
CA GLU A 93 -12.45 -6.34 -15.92
C GLU A 93 -11.80 -4.97 -15.74
N ALA A 94 -11.74 -4.48 -14.51
CA ALA A 94 -11.04 -3.24 -14.14
C ALA A 94 -9.92 -3.58 -13.15
N GLN A 95 -8.67 -3.35 -13.53
CA GLN A 95 -7.53 -3.50 -12.64
C GLN A 95 -7.30 -2.16 -11.91
N LEU A 96 -7.48 -2.13 -10.60
CA LEU A 96 -7.20 -0.95 -9.78
C LEU A 96 -5.74 -0.99 -9.31
N LEU A 97 -4.95 0.02 -9.69
CA LEU A 97 -3.57 0.19 -9.26
C LEU A 97 -3.48 1.30 -8.23
N CYS A 98 -3.24 0.94 -6.98
CA CYS A 98 -2.96 1.89 -5.91
C CYS A 98 -1.47 2.14 -5.78
N GLN A 99 -1.10 3.41 -5.91
CA GLN A 99 0.29 3.87 -5.96
C GLN A 99 0.49 4.92 -4.88
N SER A 100 1.53 4.77 -4.07
CA SER A 100 2.01 5.81 -3.16
C SER A 100 3.08 6.61 -3.88
N GLY A 101 2.81 7.86 -4.23
CA GLY A 101 3.78 8.75 -4.88
C GLY A 101 4.31 8.27 -6.25
N GLY A 102 3.51 7.55 -7.04
CA GLY A 102 3.91 7.04 -8.37
C GLY A 102 4.81 5.80 -8.35
N THR A 103 5.01 5.16 -7.19
CA THR A 103 5.78 3.92 -7.09
C THR A 103 4.91 2.73 -7.52
N LEU A 104 5.40 1.98 -8.52
CA LEU A 104 4.74 0.78 -9.04
C LEU A 104 4.80 -0.34 -7.99
N THR A 105 3.65 -0.71 -7.43
CA THR A 105 3.55 -1.79 -6.45
C THR A 105 3.75 -3.13 -7.14
N LYS A 106 4.69 -3.94 -6.65
CA LYS A 106 4.96 -5.29 -7.16
C LYS A 106 4.48 -6.33 -6.15
N GLU A 107 3.57 -7.20 -6.57
CA GLU A 107 3.03 -8.29 -5.75
C GLU A 107 3.68 -9.62 -6.12
N ILE A 108 4.09 -10.39 -5.11
CA ILE A 108 4.74 -11.70 -5.26
C ILE A 108 4.10 -12.66 -4.27
N ARG A 109 3.71 -13.85 -4.77
CA ARG A 109 3.16 -14.93 -3.95
C ARG A 109 4.31 -15.82 -3.48
N VAL A 110 4.38 -16.06 -2.18
CA VAL A 110 5.35 -16.96 -1.55
C VAL A 110 4.56 -18.14 -1.00
N GLU A 111 4.94 -19.36 -1.36
CA GLU A 111 4.30 -20.58 -0.85
C GLU A 111 4.57 -20.70 0.66
N GLU A 112 3.57 -21.14 1.42
CA GLU A 112 3.65 -21.24 2.89
C GLU A 112 4.80 -22.14 3.35
N ASP A 113 5.13 -23.18 2.58
CA ASP A 113 6.21 -24.14 2.85
C ASP A 113 7.57 -23.74 2.25
N THR A 114 7.70 -22.50 1.77
CA THR A 114 8.98 -21.95 1.32
C THR A 114 10.02 -22.06 2.44
N LYS A 115 11.18 -22.64 2.12
CA LYS A 115 12.23 -22.84 3.12
C LYS A 115 12.79 -21.51 3.61
N VAL A 116 12.96 -21.39 4.92
CA VAL A 116 13.70 -20.29 5.55
C VAL A 116 15.09 -20.15 4.93
N ASN A 117 15.57 -18.90 4.81
CA ASN A 117 16.74 -18.45 4.06
C ASN A 117 16.66 -18.55 2.53
N SER A 118 15.48 -18.84 1.96
CA SER A 118 15.32 -18.80 0.50
C SER A 118 15.18 -17.36 -0.01
N THR A 119 15.80 -17.08 -1.15
CA THR A 119 15.55 -15.84 -1.90
C THR A 119 14.18 -15.93 -2.56
N VAL A 120 13.25 -15.10 -2.11
CA VAL A 120 11.87 -15.03 -2.63
C VAL A 120 11.74 -14.02 -3.78
N ILE A 121 12.60 -13.01 -3.83
CA ILE A 121 12.69 -12.08 -4.96
C ILE A 121 14.16 -11.90 -5.33
N PRO A 122 14.57 -12.25 -6.57
CA PRO A 122 15.95 -12.09 -6.98
C PRO A 122 16.32 -10.60 -7.20
N GLU A 123 17.60 -10.29 -7.15
CA GLU A 123 18.14 -8.94 -7.35
C GLU A 123 17.72 -8.32 -8.69
N THR A 124 17.73 -9.11 -9.77
CA THR A 124 17.32 -8.66 -11.12
C THR A 124 15.89 -8.12 -11.19
N GLN A 125 15.10 -8.43 -10.18
CA GLN A 125 13.69 -8.09 -10.07
C GLN A 125 13.41 -6.90 -9.15
N LEU A 126 14.44 -6.37 -8.47
CA LEU A 126 14.36 -5.23 -7.54
C LEU A 126 15.46 -4.18 -7.78
N GLN A 127 16.47 -4.49 -8.61
CA GLN A 127 17.54 -3.55 -8.95
C GLN A 127 16.97 -2.30 -9.63
N ALA A 128 17.45 -1.14 -9.19
CA ALA A 128 17.22 0.14 -9.85
C ALA A 128 18.35 0.43 -10.84
N GLU A 129 18.08 1.29 -11.82
CA GLU A 129 19.08 1.78 -12.77
C GLU A 129 19.28 3.28 -12.54
N ASP A 130 20.53 3.68 -12.38
CA ASP A 130 20.97 5.06 -12.45
C ASP A 130 21.75 5.28 -13.74
N ARG A 131 21.62 6.45 -14.36
CA ARG A 131 22.33 6.80 -15.59
C ARG A 131 23.82 7.01 -15.34
N ASP A 132 24.17 7.40 -14.12
CA ASP A 132 25.54 7.55 -13.69
C ASP A 132 26.15 6.17 -13.41
N LYS A 133 26.99 5.69 -14.32
CA LYS A 133 27.48 4.30 -14.33
C LYS A 133 28.40 3.94 -13.16
N ASP A 134 28.93 4.94 -12.48
CA ASP A 134 29.87 4.78 -11.38
C ASP A 134 29.17 4.83 -10.00
N ASP A 135 27.86 5.08 -9.97
CA ASP A 135 27.10 5.16 -8.74
C ASP A 135 26.78 3.77 -8.19
N ILE A 136 27.09 3.58 -6.90
CA ILE A 136 26.71 2.38 -6.16
C ILE A 136 25.37 2.65 -5.49
N LEU A 137 24.35 1.90 -5.89
CA LEU A 137 23.01 2.03 -5.32
C LEU A 137 22.89 1.29 -3.99
N PHE A 138 22.30 1.97 -3.01
CA PHE A 138 22.01 1.44 -1.68
C PHE A 138 20.51 1.32 -1.48
N TYR A 139 20.09 0.16 -0.99
CA TYR A 139 18.71 -0.24 -0.85
C TYR A 139 18.35 -0.38 0.63
N THR A 140 17.14 0.05 0.97
CA THR A 140 16.55 -0.09 2.31
C THR A 140 15.20 -0.77 2.17
N LEU A 141 14.91 -1.72 3.05
CA LEU A 141 13.58 -2.32 3.18
C LEU A 141 12.89 -1.73 4.40
N GLN A 142 11.73 -1.14 4.18
CA GLN A 142 10.91 -0.58 5.23
C GLN A 142 9.57 -1.31 5.24
N GLU A 143 9.18 -1.82 6.40
CA GLU A 143 7.87 -2.45 6.55
C GLU A 143 6.75 -1.41 6.44
N MET A 144 5.66 -1.80 5.78
CA MET A 144 4.40 -1.06 5.82
C MET A 144 3.45 -1.69 6.83
N THR A 145 3.31 -3.01 6.82
CA THR A 145 2.58 -3.78 7.82
C THR A 145 3.47 -4.08 9.02
N ALA A 146 2.98 -3.80 10.24
CA ALA A 146 3.70 -4.11 11.46
C ALA A 146 4.07 -5.60 11.55
N GLY A 147 5.33 -5.90 11.80
CA GLY A 147 5.85 -7.26 11.92
C GLY A 147 6.21 -7.91 10.58
N ALA A 148 6.07 -7.23 9.44
CA ALA A 148 6.51 -7.78 8.15
C ALA A 148 8.04 -7.91 8.08
N SER A 149 8.77 -7.00 8.75
CA SER A 149 10.23 -7.06 8.84
C SER A 149 10.75 -8.25 9.67
N ASP A 150 9.88 -8.96 10.39
CA ASP A 150 10.24 -10.18 11.11
C ASP A 150 10.40 -11.40 10.18
N TYR A 151 9.85 -11.32 8.96
CA TYR A 151 9.82 -12.44 8.00
C TYR A 151 10.74 -12.23 6.79
N PHE A 152 11.07 -10.98 6.45
CA PHE A 152 11.79 -10.67 5.23
C PHE A 152 12.91 -9.66 5.45
N SER A 153 14.04 -9.89 4.79
CA SER A 153 15.16 -8.94 4.73
C SER A 153 15.79 -8.86 3.35
N LEU A 154 16.54 -7.77 3.12
CA LEU A 154 17.44 -7.72 1.97
C LEU A 154 18.69 -8.53 2.25
N VAL A 155 19.14 -9.31 1.26
CA VAL A 155 20.40 -10.07 1.34
C VAL A 155 21.59 -9.14 1.60
N SER A 156 21.60 -7.94 1.02
CA SER A 156 22.58 -6.89 1.31
C SER A 156 22.03 -5.51 0.93
N VAL A 157 22.58 -4.46 1.54
CA VAL A 157 22.28 -3.05 1.20
C VAL A 157 22.65 -2.67 -0.23
N ASN A 158 23.53 -3.41 -0.89
CA ASN A 158 23.95 -3.16 -2.28
C ASN A 158 23.61 -4.33 -3.23
N ARG A 159 22.79 -5.29 -2.77
CA ARG A 159 22.26 -6.39 -3.56
C ARG A 159 20.80 -6.61 -3.17
N PRO A 160 19.85 -5.97 -3.87
CA PRO A 160 18.45 -5.97 -3.48
C PRO A 160 17.75 -7.30 -3.79
N ALA A 161 18.22 -8.40 -3.24
CA ALA A 161 17.47 -9.65 -3.23
C ALA A 161 16.67 -9.75 -1.93
N LEU A 162 15.39 -10.08 -2.01
CA LEU A 162 14.55 -10.28 -0.83
C LEU A 162 14.63 -11.74 -0.39
N ARG A 163 14.96 -11.96 0.88
CA ARG A 163 15.09 -13.27 1.51
C ARG A 163 13.99 -13.45 2.55
N LEU A 164 13.48 -14.68 2.65
CA LEU A 164 12.64 -15.14 3.76
C LEU A 164 13.54 -15.56 4.93
N ASP A 165 13.37 -14.96 6.10
CA ASP A 165 14.17 -15.21 7.32
C ASP A 165 13.54 -16.21 8.31
#